data_AF-A0A2D4FI13-F1
#
_entry.id   AF-A0A2D4FI13-F1
#
_cell.length_a   1.000
_cell.length_b   1.000
_cell.length_c   1.000
_cell.angle_alpha   90.00
_cell.angle_beta   90.00
_cell.angle_gamma   90.00
#
_symmetry.space_group_name_H-M   'P 1'
#
loop_
_entity.id
_entity.type
_entity.pdbx_description
1 polymer ?
#
loop_
_entity_poly.entity_id
_entity_poly.type
_entity_poly.pdbx_seq_one_letter_code
_entity_poly.pdbx_strand_id
1 'polypeptide(L)'
;MSFNKIPPRWLNCPRRGQPMLGIFLPLKTMLGPKYDDKVAEEYRFHPSMLSNYLKSLKINMGLLIDLTNTSRFYDRSEIEKEGIVYVKLQCKGHGECPTPENTETFIRICEQFHNKNPTKFIGMYINLAV
;
A
#
# COMPACT_ATOMS: atom_id res chain seq x y z
N MET A 1 -1.29 -10.26 -24.00
CA MET A 1 -0.90 -10.23 -22.57
C MET A 1 -2.07 -9.68 -21.76
N SER A 2 -2.50 -10.37 -20.70
CA SER A 2 -3.71 -9.99 -19.95
C SER A 2 -3.42 -8.82 -19.01
N PHE A 3 -3.57 -7.59 -19.52
CA PHE A 3 -3.37 -6.35 -18.77
C PHE A 3 -4.29 -6.19 -17.53
N ASN A 4 -5.34 -7.02 -17.40
CA ASN A 4 -6.36 -6.88 -16.36
C ASN A 4 -6.44 -8.08 -15.39
N LYS A 5 -5.38 -8.89 -15.21
CA LYS A 5 -5.38 -9.94 -14.17
C LYS A 5 -5.08 -9.37 -12.78
N ILE A 6 -5.85 -9.81 -11.78
CA ILE A 6 -5.55 -9.60 -10.36
C ILE A 6 -4.30 -10.41 -9.95
N PRO A 7 -3.58 -10.02 -8.88
CA PRO A 7 -2.43 -10.80 -8.43
C PRO A 7 -2.84 -12.20 -7.93
N PRO A 8 -1.98 -13.21 -8.11
CA PRO A 8 -2.20 -14.52 -7.52
C PRO A 8 -2.30 -14.40 -5.99
N ARG A 9 -3.14 -15.24 -5.36
CA ARG A 9 -3.38 -15.28 -3.89
C ARG A 9 -3.87 -13.97 -3.25
N TRP A 10 -4.22 -12.96 -4.04
CA TRP A 10 -4.69 -11.67 -3.53
C TRP A 10 -6.04 -11.78 -2.80
N LEU A 11 -6.95 -12.64 -3.27
CA LEU A 11 -8.30 -12.78 -2.73
C LEU A 11 -8.30 -13.19 -1.25
N ASN A 12 -7.53 -14.22 -0.91
CA ASN A 12 -7.46 -14.76 0.45
C ASN A 12 -6.46 -14.02 1.35
N CYS A 13 -5.71 -13.08 0.79
CA CYS A 13 -4.81 -12.26 1.59
C CYS A 13 -5.61 -11.26 2.45
N PRO A 14 -5.33 -11.17 3.76
CA PRO A 14 -5.86 -10.12 4.61
C PRO A 14 -5.57 -8.73 4.03
N ARG A 15 -6.55 -7.82 4.07
CA ARG A 15 -6.36 -6.45 3.53
C ARG A 15 -5.18 -5.71 4.17
N ARG A 16 -4.86 -6.06 5.42
CA ARG A 16 -3.90 -5.37 6.28
C ARG A 16 -3.36 -6.31 7.37
N GLY A 17 -2.23 -5.92 7.95
CA GLY A 17 -1.78 -6.43 9.24
C GLY A 17 -2.17 -5.53 10.41
N GLN A 18 -1.53 -5.76 11.54
CA GLN A 18 -1.65 -4.90 12.73
C GLN A 18 -0.69 -3.72 12.64
N PRO A 19 -1.05 -2.56 13.23
CA PRO A 19 -0.12 -1.46 13.45
C PRO A 19 1.15 -1.93 14.17
N MET A 20 2.32 -1.57 13.63
CA MET A 20 3.62 -1.92 14.20
C MET A 20 4.27 -0.67 14.79
N LEU A 21 4.66 -0.75 16.06
CA LEU A 21 5.35 0.32 16.80
C LEU A 21 4.60 1.66 16.86
N GLY A 22 3.30 1.69 16.53
CA GLY A 22 2.55 2.94 16.36
C GLY A 22 2.98 3.80 15.18
N ILE A 23 3.79 3.25 14.27
CA ILE A 23 4.39 3.98 13.13
C ILE A 23 3.93 3.38 11.82
N PHE A 24 3.97 2.06 11.69
CA PHE A 24 3.79 1.38 10.41
C PHE A 24 2.46 0.63 10.33
N LEU A 25 1.82 0.67 9.16
CA LEU A 25 0.66 -0.15 8.85
C LEU A 25 0.92 -0.97 7.57
N PRO A 26 1.17 -2.29 7.68
CA PRO A 26 1.34 -3.14 6.52
C PRO A 26 -0.03 -3.43 5.87
N LEU A 27 -0.08 -3.32 4.55
CA LEU A 27 -1.28 -3.50 3.73
C LEU A 27 -0.97 -4.47 2.57
N LYS A 28 -2.00 -5.14 2.04
CA LYS A 28 -1.92 -5.69 0.67
C LYS A 28 -2.17 -4.57 -0.33
N THR A 29 -1.79 -4.75 -1.59
CA THR A 29 -2.11 -3.75 -2.62
C THR A 29 -3.62 -3.60 -2.80
N MET A 30 -4.10 -2.37 -2.98
CA MET A 30 -5.50 -2.09 -3.30
C MET A 30 -5.76 -2.39 -4.78
N LEU A 31 -6.99 -2.72 -5.13
CA LEU A 31 -7.43 -2.87 -6.51
C LEU A 31 -8.54 -1.86 -6.76
N GLY A 32 -8.45 -1.06 -7.82
CA GLY A 32 -9.49 -0.11 -8.18
C GLY A 32 -10.71 -0.78 -8.85
N PRO A 33 -11.79 -0.01 -9.11
CA PRO A 33 -13.06 -0.53 -9.62
C PRO A 33 -12.97 -1.32 -10.94
N LYS A 34 -11.91 -1.09 -11.72
CA LYS A 34 -11.66 -1.84 -12.97
C LYS A 34 -11.40 -3.34 -12.79
N TYR A 35 -11.32 -3.83 -11.56
CA TYR A 35 -11.17 -5.25 -11.22
C TYR A 35 -12.45 -5.84 -10.58
N ASP A 36 -13.55 -5.07 -10.51
CA ASP A 36 -14.78 -5.46 -9.82
C ASP A 36 -15.53 -6.60 -10.53
N ASP A 37 -15.27 -6.81 -11.82
CA ASP A 37 -15.72 -7.95 -12.62
C ASP A 37 -15.01 -9.26 -12.24
N LYS A 38 -13.89 -9.18 -11.52
CA LYS A 38 -13.01 -10.31 -11.14
C LYS A 38 -12.94 -10.53 -9.64
N VAL A 39 -13.47 -9.60 -8.85
CA VAL A 39 -13.40 -9.61 -7.39
C VAL A 39 -14.81 -9.39 -6.87
N ALA A 40 -15.38 -10.44 -6.28
CA ALA A 40 -16.66 -10.36 -5.60
C ALA A 40 -16.61 -9.31 -4.48
N GLU A 41 -17.75 -8.68 -4.20
CA GLU A 41 -17.85 -7.47 -3.38
C GLU A 41 -17.19 -7.63 -2.00
N GLU A 42 -17.39 -8.78 -1.36
CA GLU A 42 -16.86 -9.14 -0.06
C GLU A 42 -15.33 -9.22 0.00
N TYR A 43 -14.66 -9.40 -1.14
CA TYR A 43 -13.19 -9.45 -1.25
C TYR A 43 -12.58 -8.14 -1.75
N ARG A 44 -13.39 -7.16 -2.20
CA ARG A 44 -12.89 -5.89 -2.75
C ARG A 44 -12.08 -5.11 -1.72
N PHE A 45 -11.09 -4.39 -2.21
CA PHE A 45 -10.28 -3.49 -1.40
C PHE A 45 -9.84 -2.30 -2.26
N HIS A 46 -10.76 -1.35 -2.41
CA HIS A 46 -10.57 -0.11 -3.14
C HIS A 46 -9.78 0.91 -2.30
N PRO A 47 -9.11 1.90 -2.90
CA PRO A 47 -8.46 2.99 -2.18
C PRO A 47 -9.39 3.73 -1.19
N SER A 48 -10.64 3.98 -1.58
CA SER A 48 -11.65 4.59 -0.71
C SER A 48 -11.93 3.80 0.57
N MET A 49 -11.81 2.47 0.52
CA MET A 49 -12.01 1.59 1.68
C MET A 49 -10.89 1.76 2.71
N LEU A 50 -9.66 2.05 2.27
CA LEU A 50 -8.56 2.35 3.19
C LEU A 50 -8.87 3.60 4.01
N SER A 51 -9.32 4.69 3.38
CA SER A 51 -9.63 5.96 4.05
C SER A 51 -10.71 5.82 5.12
N ASN A 52 -11.80 5.11 4.80
CA ASN A 52 -12.88 4.83 5.74
C ASN A 52 -12.39 4.01 6.95
N TYR A 53 -11.54 3.02 6.68
CA TYR A 53 -10.95 2.18 7.71
C TYR A 53 -9.96 2.95 8.63
N LEU A 54 -9.13 3.82 8.06
CA LEU A 54 -8.22 4.66 8.84
C LEU A 54 -9.01 5.57 9.80
N LYS A 55 -10.11 6.16 9.31
CA LYS A 55 -11.04 6.96 10.13
C LYS A 55 -11.66 6.13 11.24
N SER A 56 -12.13 4.91 10.97
CA SER A 56 -12.77 4.06 12.00
C SER A 56 -11.82 3.67 13.13
N LEU A 57 -10.52 3.54 12.84
CA LEU A 57 -9.51 3.22 13.85
C LEU A 57 -8.83 4.43 14.49
N LYS A 58 -9.24 5.65 14.13
CA LYS A 58 -8.56 6.89 14.55
C LYS A 58 -7.06 6.88 14.17
N ILE A 59 -6.73 6.22 13.07
CA ILE A 59 -5.38 6.19 12.51
C ILE A 59 -5.26 7.35 11.52
N ASN A 60 -4.32 8.26 11.77
CA ASN A 60 -3.98 9.34 10.85
C ASN A 60 -2.79 8.91 9.99
N MET A 61 -3.05 8.35 8.81
CA MET A 61 -1.98 8.05 7.85
C MET A 61 -1.58 9.33 7.12
N GLY A 62 -0.28 9.59 6.99
CA GLY A 62 0.19 10.71 6.17
C GLY A 62 1.17 10.33 5.07
N LEU A 63 1.63 9.08 5.03
CA LEU A 63 2.49 8.55 3.98
C LEU A 63 2.04 7.15 3.60
N LEU A 64 1.98 6.86 2.30
CA LEU A 64 1.78 5.54 1.75
C LEU A 64 2.94 5.19 0.80
N ILE A 65 3.68 4.13 1.12
CA ILE A 65 4.81 3.63 0.34
C ILE A 65 4.37 2.42 -0.49
N ASP A 66 4.33 2.61 -1.80
CA ASP A 66 4.09 1.59 -2.80
C ASP A 66 5.38 0.89 -3.19
N LEU A 67 5.53 -0.36 -2.75
CA LEU A 67 6.70 -1.20 -3.07
C LEU A 67 6.51 -2.06 -4.32
N THR A 68 5.40 -1.90 -5.04
CA THR A 68 5.13 -2.65 -6.27
C THR A 68 5.90 -2.08 -7.46
N ASN A 69 6.21 -2.92 -8.45
CA ASN A 69 6.84 -2.47 -9.69
C ASN A 69 5.83 -2.14 -10.81
N THR A 70 4.63 -1.68 -10.45
CA THR A 70 3.55 -1.43 -11.40
C THR A 70 2.58 -0.37 -10.87
N SER A 71 1.96 0.41 -11.76
CA SER A 71 0.91 1.38 -11.40
C SER A 71 -0.47 0.95 -11.90
N ARG A 72 -0.62 -0.31 -12.31
CA ARG A 72 -1.86 -0.78 -12.93
C ARG A 72 -2.96 -1.09 -11.93
N PHE A 73 -2.72 -1.10 -10.62
CA PHE A 73 -3.69 -1.66 -9.66
C PHE A 73 -4.82 -0.70 -9.29
N TYR A 74 -4.51 0.57 -9.12
CA TYR A 74 -5.47 1.60 -8.77
C TYR A 74 -4.88 2.98 -9.14
N ASP A 75 -5.70 4.03 -9.11
CA ASP A 75 -5.23 5.39 -9.34
C ASP A 75 -4.69 5.99 -8.03
N ARG A 76 -3.42 6.41 -8.02
CA ARG A 76 -2.79 7.02 -6.84
C ARG A 76 -3.48 8.32 -6.42
N SER A 77 -4.17 9.00 -7.34
CA SER A 77 -4.91 10.24 -7.04
C SER A 77 -5.96 10.01 -5.95
N GLU A 78 -6.48 8.78 -5.83
CA GLU A 78 -7.43 8.42 -4.79
C GLU A 78 -6.85 8.39 -3.39
N ILE A 79 -5.53 8.24 -3.27
CA ILE A 79 -4.82 8.34 -1.99
C ILE A 79 -4.43 9.80 -1.73
N GLU A 80 -3.89 10.47 -2.75
CA GLU A 80 -3.43 11.85 -2.64
C GLU A 80 -4.57 12.82 -2.31
N LYS A 81 -5.80 12.60 -2.82
CA LYS A 81 -6.98 13.42 -2.51
C LYS A 81 -7.38 13.41 -1.03
N GLU A 82 -6.96 12.39 -0.28
CA GLU A 82 -7.21 12.29 1.18
C GLU A 82 -6.08 12.96 2.00
N GLY A 83 -5.15 13.66 1.35
CA GLY A 83 -4.02 14.33 1.99
C GLY A 83 -2.90 13.38 2.42
N ILE A 84 -2.90 12.14 1.92
CA ILE A 84 -1.83 11.16 2.16
C ILE A 84 -0.76 11.33 1.08
N VAL A 85 0.50 11.51 1.50
CA VAL A 85 1.63 11.55 0.57
C VAL A 85 1.84 10.16 -0.03
N TYR A 86 1.91 10.08 -1.35
CA TYR A 86 2.17 8.82 -2.07
C TYR A 86 3.61 8.74 -2.54
N VAL A 87 4.33 7.67 -2.20
CA VAL A 87 5.69 7.42 -2.68
C VAL A 87 5.78 6.03 -3.29
N LYS A 88 6.28 5.94 -4.52
CA LYS A 88 6.59 4.67 -5.17
C LYS A 88 8.08 4.37 -5.02
N LEU A 89 8.40 3.31 -4.30
CA LEU A 89 9.77 2.81 -4.15
C LEU A 89 9.85 1.44 -4.82
N GLN A 90 10.33 1.42 -6.06
CA GLN A 90 10.36 0.20 -6.86
C GLN A 90 11.43 -0.76 -6.33
N CYS A 91 10.99 -1.75 -5.55
CA CYS A 91 11.82 -2.89 -5.20
C CYS A 91 11.83 -3.90 -6.35
N LYS A 92 12.93 -4.64 -6.48
CA LYS A 92 12.95 -5.84 -7.34
C LYS A 92 11.92 -6.84 -6.82
N GLY A 93 11.16 -7.43 -7.74
CA GLY A 93 10.16 -8.45 -7.44
C GLY A 93 10.68 -9.87 -7.72
N HIS A 94 9.80 -10.87 -7.59
CA HIS A 94 10.04 -12.27 -7.98
C HIS A 94 11.17 -13.00 -7.22
N GLY A 95 11.20 -12.86 -5.89
CA GLY A 95 12.06 -13.68 -5.02
C GLY A 95 13.39 -13.05 -4.61
N GLU A 96 13.67 -11.82 -5.07
CA GLU A 96 14.83 -11.05 -4.59
C GLU A 96 14.43 -10.15 -3.41
N CYS A 97 15.29 -10.12 -2.38
CA CYS A 97 15.18 -9.14 -1.30
C CYS A 97 15.45 -7.72 -1.84
N PRO A 98 14.93 -6.66 -1.19
CA PRO A 98 15.33 -5.30 -1.48
C PRO A 98 16.86 -5.15 -1.39
N THR A 99 17.45 -4.41 -2.32
CA THR A 99 18.89 -4.09 -2.29
C THR A 99 19.22 -3.12 -1.15
N PRO A 100 20.50 -3.02 -0.74
CA PRO A 100 20.92 -2.04 0.26
C PRO A 100 20.45 -0.60 -0.07
N GLU A 101 20.52 -0.18 -1.33
CA GLU A 101 20.10 1.16 -1.77
C GLU A 101 18.59 1.38 -1.62
N ASN A 102 17.79 0.34 -1.89
CA ASN A 102 16.35 0.37 -1.66
C ASN A 102 16.04 0.49 -0.17
N THR A 103 16.75 -0.27 0.68
CA THR A 103 16.56 -0.19 2.13
C THR A 103 16.98 1.17 2.69
N GLU A 104 18.11 1.73 2.25
CA GLU A 104 18.58 3.05 2.64
C GLU A 104 17.59 4.14 2.23
N THR A 105 17.08 4.05 0.99
CA THR A 105 16.07 4.99 0.50
C THR A 105 14.78 4.89 1.29
N PHE A 106 14.32 3.67 1.59
CA PHE A 106 13.14 3.44 2.43
C PHE A 106 13.31 4.05 3.83
N ILE A 107 14.44 3.80 4.48
CA ILE A 107 14.77 4.34 5.81
C ILE A 107 14.75 5.86 5.76
N ARG A 108 15.45 6.47 4.80
CA ARG A 108 15.51 7.93 4.65
C ARG A 108 14.12 8.55 4.47
N ILE A 109 13.25 7.95 3.64
CA ILE A 109 11.88 8.42 3.45
C ILE A 109 11.10 8.35 4.77
N CYS A 110 11.19 7.22 5.48
CA CYS A 110 10.46 7.01 6.72
C CYS A 110 10.93 7.95 7.83
N GLU A 111 12.23 8.10 8.03
CA GLU A 111 12.81 8.99 9.04
C GLU A 111 12.44 10.46 8.77
N GLN A 112 12.59 10.93 7.52
CA GLN A 112 12.24 12.30 7.17
C GLN A 112 10.74 12.58 7.38
N PHE A 113 9.89 11.63 7.03
CA PHE A 113 8.45 11.76 7.24
C PHE A 113 8.10 11.75 8.73
N HIS A 114 8.63 10.77 9.49
CA HIS A 114 8.34 10.59 10.91
C HIS A 114 8.84 11.77 11.75
N ASN A 115 10.04 12.29 11.49
CA ASN A 115 10.59 13.45 12.19
C ASN A 115 9.72 14.71 12.00
N LYS A 116 9.06 14.85 10.85
CA LYS A 116 8.14 15.96 10.57
C LYS A 116 6.70 15.69 11.04
N ASN A 117 6.31 14.42 11.16
CA ASN A 117 4.95 13.99 11.45
C ASN A 117 4.94 12.81 12.47
N PRO A 118 5.40 13.02 13.71
CA PRO A 118 5.67 11.92 14.65
C PRO A 118 4.41 11.13 15.06
N THR A 119 3.22 11.71 14.90
CA THR A 119 1.94 11.08 15.24
C THR A 119 1.25 10.42 14.05
N LYS A 120 1.77 10.58 12.83
CA LYS A 120 1.16 10.03 11.61
C LYS A 120 1.74 8.68 11.25
N PHE A 121 0.86 7.79 10.80
CA PHE A 121 1.22 6.48 10.32
C PHE A 121 1.80 6.50 8.90
N ILE A 122 2.70 5.56 8.66
CA ILE A 122 3.27 5.20 7.37
C ILE A 122 2.64 3.87 6.92
N GLY A 123 1.81 3.92 5.88
CA GLY A 123 1.32 2.72 5.20
C GLY A 123 2.38 2.16 4.25
N MET A 124 2.46 0.84 4.14
CA MET A 124 3.28 0.20 3.11
C MET A 124 2.60 -1.03 2.56
N TYR A 125 2.78 -1.30 1.27
CA TYR A 125 2.30 -2.54 0.66
C TYR A 125 3.23 -3.05 -0.44
N ILE A 126 3.26 -4.36 -0.58
CA ILE A 126 3.90 -5.09 -1.67
C ILE A 126 2.85 -5.76 -2.56
N ASN A 127 3.30 -6.29 -3.69
CA ASN A 127 2.53 -7.30 -4.40
C ASN A 127 2.78 -8.65 -3.70
N LEU A 128 1.76 -9.25 -3.09
CA LEU A 128 1.88 -10.59 -2.51
C LEU A 128 1.86 -11.64 -3.62
N ALA A 129 2.99 -11.75 -4.32
CA ALA A 129 3.30 -12.85 -5.19
C ALA A 129 4.42 -13.68 -4.54
N VAL A 130 4.11 -14.39 -3.46
CA VAL A 130 5.01 -15.41 -2.86
C VAL A 130 4.44 -16.79 -3.06
#